data_AF-A0A352NQD4-F1
#
_entry.id   AF-A0A352NQD4-F1
#
_cell.length_a   1.000
_cell.length_b   1.000
_cell.length_c   1.000
_cell.angle_alpha   90.00
_cell.angle_beta   90.00
_cell.angle_gamma   90.00
#
_symmetry.space_group_name_H-M   'P 1'
#
loop_
_entity.id
_entity.type
_entity.pdbx_description
1 polymer ?
#
loop_
_entity_poly.entity_id
_entity_poly.type
_entity_poly.pdbx_seq_one_letter_code
_entity_poly.pdbx_strand_id
1 'polypeptide(L)'
;QEGELEPAYRVWEILQKKKVRPATVVGVGGGANGLVDRIAEKLGCRSIIPPYAAVANAVGAAVAKTTLQLSLRADTERGSYLLQEEGFEGRIDSKQFNEKQALDIVKEHLLRMAARHGLDVKPEQLEVTRQEVFNMVRDWQTKGRLIDVTVQTPRGITGRIEAGGQEK
;
A
#
# COMPACT_ATOMS: atom_id res chain seq x y z
N GLN A 1 -18.32 -22.07 22.89
CA GLN A 1 -17.22 -22.14 21.92
C GLN A 1 -17.89 -22.15 20.56
N GLU A 2 -18.04 -20.99 19.91
CA GLU A 2 -18.41 -20.90 18.49
C GLU A 2 -18.34 -19.43 18.08
N GLY A 3 -17.13 -19.02 17.69
CA GLY A 3 -16.83 -17.71 17.12
C GLY A 3 -15.95 -17.89 15.89
N GLU A 4 -16.15 -18.98 15.16
CA GLU A 4 -15.33 -19.37 14.03
C GLU A 4 -16.00 -18.96 12.71
N LEU A 5 -15.33 -18.03 12.03
CA LEU A 5 -15.14 -18.05 10.57
C LEU A 5 -16.31 -17.58 9.69
N GLU A 6 -16.96 -16.45 10.01
CA GLU A 6 -17.51 -15.64 8.91
C GLU A 6 -16.42 -14.67 8.42
N PRO A 7 -15.90 -14.84 7.18
CA PRO A 7 -14.87 -13.95 6.66
C PRO A 7 -15.43 -12.53 6.55
N ALA A 8 -14.68 -11.54 7.05
CA ALA A 8 -15.01 -10.10 7.01
C ALA A 8 -15.31 -9.55 5.58
N TYR A 9 -15.08 -10.36 4.55
CA TYR A 9 -15.35 -10.07 3.14
C TYR A 9 -16.83 -9.81 2.84
N ARG A 10 -17.78 -10.46 3.54
CA ARG A 10 -19.22 -10.21 3.28
C ARG A 10 -19.65 -8.78 3.65
N VAL A 11 -19.06 -8.20 4.70
CA VAL A 11 -19.35 -6.82 5.12
C VAL A 11 -18.79 -5.82 4.10
N TRP A 12 -17.60 -6.10 3.56
CA TRP A 12 -16.99 -5.28 2.50
C TRP A 12 -17.83 -5.25 1.22
N GLU A 13 -18.38 -6.39 0.77
CA GLU A 13 -19.23 -6.45 -0.43
C GLU A 13 -20.55 -5.69 -0.26
N ILE A 14 -21.13 -5.67 0.94
CA ILE A 14 -22.36 -4.93 1.27
C ILE A 14 -22.11 -3.41 1.26
N LEU A 15 -20.92 -2.97 1.69
CA LEU A 15 -20.55 -1.54 1.70
C LEU A 15 -20.29 -0.98 0.30
N GLN A 16 -19.94 -1.82 -0.68
CA GLN A 16 -19.78 -1.38 -2.07
C GLN A 16 -21.13 -1.33 -2.81
N LYS A 17 -21.74 -0.14 -2.85
CA LYS A 17 -22.95 0.15 -3.66
C LYS A 17 -22.76 -0.04 -5.18
N LYS A 18 -21.56 -0.31 -5.67
CA LYS A 18 -21.24 -0.47 -7.10
C LYS A 18 -21.01 -1.95 -7.40
N LYS A 19 -22.00 -2.61 -8.00
CA LYS A 19 -21.81 -3.94 -8.61
C LYS A 19 -20.90 -3.80 -9.83
N VAL A 20 -19.59 -3.72 -9.62
CA VAL A 20 -18.61 -3.73 -10.71
C VAL A 20 -18.56 -5.15 -11.24
N ARG A 21 -19.20 -5.41 -12.38
CA ARG A 21 -19.01 -6.66 -13.10
C ARG A 21 -17.80 -6.50 -14.02
N PRO A 22 -16.80 -7.39 -13.95
CA PRO A 22 -15.71 -7.38 -14.92
C PRO A 22 -16.29 -7.55 -16.32
N ALA A 23 -15.71 -6.87 -17.31
CA ALA A 23 -16.09 -6.99 -18.72
C ALA A 23 -14.99 -7.67 -19.56
N THR A 24 -13.80 -7.84 -18.97
CA THR A 24 -12.60 -8.29 -19.66
C THR A 24 -11.72 -9.10 -18.72
N VAL A 25 -11.16 -10.20 -19.23
CA VAL A 25 -10.12 -11.01 -18.60
C VAL A 25 -8.84 -10.83 -19.40
N VAL A 26 -7.79 -10.31 -18.76
CA VAL A 26 -6.48 -10.12 -19.39
C VAL A 26 -5.53 -11.22 -18.91
N GLY A 27 -4.96 -11.96 -19.87
CA GLY A 27 -4.04 -13.04 -19.62
C GLY A 27 -2.58 -12.64 -19.73
N VAL A 28 -1.80 -12.88 -18.68
CA VAL A 28 -0.34 -12.70 -18.68
C VAL A 28 0.38 -13.95 -18.16
N GLY A 29 1.66 -14.09 -18.52
CA GLY A 29 2.49 -15.25 -18.16
C GLY A 29 2.28 -16.47 -19.08
N GLY A 30 3.08 -17.52 -18.84
CA GLY A 30 3.12 -18.71 -19.72
C GLY A 30 1.81 -19.50 -19.81
N GLY A 31 0.97 -19.46 -18.78
CA GLY A 31 -0.33 -20.16 -18.75
C GLY A 31 -1.48 -19.42 -19.45
N ALA A 32 -1.28 -18.18 -19.91
CA ALA A 32 -2.36 -17.34 -20.41
C ALA A 32 -3.09 -17.95 -21.62
N ASN A 33 -2.35 -18.46 -22.60
CA ASN A 33 -2.92 -18.98 -23.85
C ASN A 33 -3.89 -20.17 -23.67
N GLY A 34 -3.78 -20.93 -22.57
CA GLY A 34 -4.63 -22.10 -22.32
C GLY A 34 -5.80 -21.87 -21.37
N LEU A 35 -5.79 -20.78 -20.61
CA LEU A 35 -6.74 -20.56 -19.50
C LEU A 35 -7.69 -19.39 -19.72
N VAL A 36 -7.25 -18.35 -20.41
CA VAL A 36 -7.93 -17.05 -20.41
C VAL A 36 -9.30 -17.14 -21.06
N ASP A 37 -9.43 -17.83 -22.20
CA ASP A 37 -10.71 -17.97 -22.90
C ASP A 37 -11.74 -18.72 -22.05
N ARG A 38 -11.33 -19.80 -21.38
CA ARG A 38 -12.22 -20.58 -20.50
C ARG A 38 -12.66 -19.80 -19.27
N ILE A 39 -11.78 -18.96 -18.72
CA ILE A 39 -12.11 -18.08 -17.60
C ILE A 39 -13.07 -16.98 -18.08
N ALA A 40 -12.80 -16.37 -19.23
CA ALA A 40 -13.62 -15.32 -19.82
C ALA A 40 -15.04 -15.84 -20.15
N GLU A 41 -15.15 -17.03 -20.74
CA GLU A 41 -16.42 -17.71 -21.03
C GLU A 41 -17.27 -17.90 -19.76
N LYS A 42 -16.67 -18.45 -18.69
CA LYS A 42 -17.36 -18.66 -17.40
C LYS A 42 -17.79 -17.37 -16.71
N LEU A 43 -17.06 -16.27 -16.94
CA LEU A 43 -17.35 -14.95 -16.37
C LEU A 43 -18.23 -14.08 -17.28
N GLY A 44 -18.57 -14.54 -18.49
CA GLY A 44 -19.27 -13.73 -19.49
C GLY A 44 -18.49 -12.47 -19.91
N CYS A 45 -17.16 -12.58 -19.96
CA CYS A 45 -16.23 -11.48 -20.26
C CYS A 45 -15.53 -11.70 -21.60
N ARG A 46 -14.90 -10.64 -22.13
CA ARG A 46 -13.97 -10.73 -23.26
C ARG A 46 -12.60 -11.24 -22.81
N SER A 47 -11.93 -12.08 -23.61
CA SER A 47 -10.55 -12.48 -23.36
C SER A 47 -9.57 -11.59 -24.13
N ILE A 48 -8.47 -11.19 -23.48
CA ILE A 48 -7.39 -10.43 -24.12
C ILE A 48 -6.05 -11.02 -23.67
N ILE A 49 -5.16 -11.26 -24.63
CA ILE A 49 -3.76 -11.59 -24.35
C ILE A 49 -2.91 -10.48 -24.99
N PRO A 50 -2.27 -9.60 -24.19
CA PRO A 50 -1.50 -8.50 -24.73
C PRO A 50 -0.18 -8.98 -25.36
N PRO A 51 0.43 -8.17 -26.24
CA PRO A 51 1.81 -8.38 -26.66
C PRO A 51 2.74 -8.52 -25.45
N TYR A 52 3.77 -9.34 -25.57
CA TYR A 52 4.73 -9.60 -24.50
C TYR A 52 4.12 -10.16 -23.20
N ALA A 53 2.92 -10.76 -23.26
CA ALA A 53 2.26 -11.38 -22.11
C ALA A 53 3.19 -12.31 -21.30
N ALA A 54 4.07 -13.06 -21.97
CA ALA A 54 5.04 -13.95 -21.33
C ALA A 54 6.02 -13.24 -20.38
N VAL A 55 6.31 -11.96 -20.62
CA VAL A 55 7.24 -11.13 -19.83
C VAL A 55 6.55 -9.90 -19.21
N ALA A 56 5.22 -9.92 -19.10
CA ALA A 56 4.44 -8.77 -18.62
C ALA A 56 4.91 -8.25 -17.24
N ASN A 57 5.35 -9.12 -16.34
CA ASN A 57 5.92 -8.72 -15.05
C ASN A 57 7.20 -7.89 -15.20
N ALA A 58 8.08 -8.26 -16.14
CA ALA A 58 9.31 -7.50 -16.42
C ALA A 58 9.00 -6.14 -17.03
N VAL A 59 8.02 -6.08 -17.94
CA VAL A 59 7.51 -4.82 -18.49
C VAL A 59 6.95 -3.93 -17.38
N GLY A 60 6.11 -4.50 -16.50
CA GLY A 60 5.54 -3.81 -15.34
C GLY A 60 6.60 -3.26 -14.40
N ALA A 61 7.64 -4.04 -14.10
CA ALA A 61 8.77 -3.60 -13.28
C ALA A 61 9.56 -2.45 -13.95
N ALA A 62 9.78 -2.53 -15.27
CA ALA A 62 10.51 -1.51 -16.02
C ALA A 62 9.79 -0.15 -16.08
N VAL A 63 8.46 -0.16 -16.10
CA VAL A 63 7.65 1.07 -16.14
C VAL A 63 7.12 1.51 -14.77
N ALA A 64 7.37 0.75 -13.70
CA ALA A 64 6.92 1.13 -12.37
C ALA A 64 7.65 2.41 -11.91
N LYS A 65 6.88 3.36 -11.37
CA LYS A 65 7.48 4.51 -10.69
C LYS A 65 8.16 4.01 -9.42
N THR A 66 9.43 4.40 -9.22
CA THR A 66 10.16 4.10 -7.99
C THR A 66 9.36 4.57 -6.79
N THR A 67 9.06 3.64 -5.89
CA THR A 67 8.25 3.88 -4.71
C THR A 67 9.10 3.59 -3.46
N LEU A 68 9.18 4.55 -2.56
CA LEU A 68 9.80 4.40 -1.25
C LEU A 68 8.73 4.45 -0.17
N GLN A 69 8.92 3.67 0.89
CA GLN A 69 8.04 3.63 2.05
C GLN A 69 8.88 3.74 3.32
N LEU A 70 8.35 4.42 4.32
CA LEU A 70 8.93 4.50 5.65
C LEU A 70 7.84 4.43 6.72
N SER A 71 8.10 3.64 7.73
CA SER A 71 7.22 3.36 8.86
C SER A 71 7.86 3.85 10.14
N LEU A 72 7.08 4.57 10.95
CA LEU A 72 7.45 5.03 12.27
C LEU A 72 6.57 4.35 13.30
N ARG A 73 7.23 3.72 14.28
CA ARG A 73 6.60 3.22 15.50
C ARG A 73 7.08 4.04 16.68
N ALA A 74 6.19 4.76 17.33
CA ALA A 74 6.49 5.53 18.54
C ALA A 74 5.84 4.90 19.77
N ASP A 75 6.59 4.88 20.86
CA ASP A 75 6.14 4.48 22.19
C ASP A 75 6.34 5.68 23.14
N THR A 76 5.23 6.35 23.48
CA THR A 76 5.30 7.56 24.31
C THR A 76 5.55 7.27 25.79
N GLU A 77 5.36 6.01 26.25
CA GLU A 77 5.69 5.61 27.62
C GLU A 77 7.20 5.39 27.75
N ARG A 78 7.80 4.72 26.76
CA ARG A 78 9.26 4.56 26.65
C ARG A 78 9.97 5.85 26.27
N GLY A 79 9.27 6.80 25.64
CA GLY A 79 9.84 8.06 25.19
C GLY A 79 10.76 7.89 23.98
N SER A 80 10.51 6.90 23.12
CA SER A 80 11.30 6.67 21.90
C SER A 80 10.44 6.32 20.70
N TYR A 81 11.00 6.48 19.50
CA TYR A 81 10.41 6.02 18.25
C TYR A 81 11.45 5.32 17.38
N LEU A 82 10.99 4.43 16.52
CA LEU A 82 11.78 3.66 15.58
C LEU A 82 11.29 3.91 14.15
N LEU A 83 12.20 4.34 13.27
CA LEU A 83 12.01 4.29 11.83
C LEU A 83 12.42 2.90 11.34
N GLN A 84 11.44 2.08 10.97
CA GLN A 84 11.63 0.64 10.82
C GLN A 84 12.58 0.28 9.67
N GLU A 85 12.41 0.92 8.51
CA GLU A 85 13.17 0.63 7.30
C GLU A 85 14.61 1.18 7.35
N GLU A 86 14.89 2.18 8.19
CA GLU A 86 16.25 2.69 8.41
C GLU A 86 16.93 2.11 9.66
N GLY A 87 16.17 1.42 10.53
CA GLY A 87 16.66 0.99 11.84
C GLY A 87 17.06 2.14 12.77
N PHE A 88 16.58 3.36 12.49
CA PHE A 88 16.93 4.55 13.26
C PHE A 88 16.01 4.70 14.47
N GLU A 89 16.59 4.78 15.67
CA GLU A 89 15.86 5.07 16.90
C GLU A 89 16.08 6.53 17.33
N GLY A 90 14.98 7.23 17.57
CA GLY A 90 14.97 8.59 18.07
C GLY A 90 14.28 8.72 19.43
N ARG A 91 14.53 9.83 20.12
CA ARG A 91 13.89 10.16 21.39
C ARG A 91 12.67 11.06 21.19
N ILE A 92 11.71 10.91 22.08
CA ILE A 92 10.52 11.75 22.17
C ILE A 92 10.75 12.78 23.27
N ASP A 93 11.07 14.01 22.86
CA ASP A 93 11.45 15.07 23.81
C ASP A 93 10.25 15.82 24.42
N SER A 94 9.04 15.57 23.91
CA SER A 94 7.82 16.25 24.34
C SER A 94 6.81 15.31 24.96
N LYS A 95 6.31 15.66 26.14
CA LYS A 95 5.16 14.99 26.77
C LYS A 95 3.86 15.12 25.96
N GLN A 96 3.80 16.05 25.02
CA GLN A 96 2.65 16.27 24.13
C GLN A 96 2.76 15.49 22.81
N PHE A 97 3.76 14.59 22.70
CA PHE A 97 3.98 13.80 21.48
C PHE A 97 2.72 13.10 21.03
N ASN A 98 2.29 13.43 19.81
CA ASN A 98 1.06 12.92 19.23
C ASN A 98 1.30 12.39 17.81
N GLU A 99 0.22 11.83 17.26
CA GLU A 99 0.17 11.25 15.93
C GLU A 99 0.58 12.21 14.81
N LYS A 100 0.21 13.50 14.92
CA LYS A 100 0.61 14.50 13.93
C LYS A 100 2.13 14.69 13.93
N GLN A 101 2.74 14.76 15.10
CA GLN A 101 4.20 14.88 15.22
C GLN A 101 4.91 13.62 14.71
N ALA A 102 4.38 12.43 15.01
CA ALA A 102 4.86 11.18 14.43
C ALA A 102 4.79 11.20 12.88
N LEU A 103 3.68 11.67 12.33
CA LEU A 103 3.50 11.82 10.88
C LEU A 103 4.49 12.81 10.27
N ASP A 104 4.71 13.95 10.91
CA ASP A 104 5.64 14.98 10.43
C ASP A 104 7.08 14.42 10.40
N ILE A 105 7.50 13.71 11.45
CA ILE A 105 8.84 13.09 11.53
C ILE A 105 9.06 12.08 10.39
N VAL A 106 8.09 11.17 10.17
CA VAL A 106 8.26 10.12 9.15
C VAL A 106 8.20 10.70 7.73
N LYS A 107 7.38 11.73 7.48
CA LYS A 107 7.35 12.45 6.20
C LYS A 107 8.68 13.15 5.91
N GLU A 108 9.23 13.84 6.89
CA GLU A 108 10.51 14.54 6.74
C GLU A 108 11.66 13.56 6.42
N HIS A 109 11.69 12.42 7.11
CA HIS A 109 12.67 11.35 6.82
C HIS A 109 12.46 10.72 5.45
N LEU A 110 11.21 10.46 5.05
CA LEU A 110 10.93 9.92 3.73
C LEU A 110 11.34 10.88 2.61
N LEU A 111 11.17 12.19 2.77
CA LEU A 111 11.65 13.19 1.80
C LEU A 111 13.17 13.20 1.69
N ARG A 112 13.88 13.14 2.81
CA ARG A 112 15.35 12.99 2.80
C ARG A 112 15.79 11.71 2.13
N MET A 113 15.10 10.60 2.40
CA MET A 113 15.36 9.32 1.76
C MET A 113 15.12 9.42 0.24
N ALA A 114 14.00 9.99 -0.19
CA ALA A 114 13.68 10.22 -1.59
C ALA A 114 14.75 11.06 -2.31
N ALA A 115 15.21 12.15 -1.69
CA ALA A 115 16.27 12.98 -2.25
C ALA A 115 17.60 12.22 -2.41
N ARG A 116 17.98 11.37 -1.43
CA ARG A 116 19.17 10.50 -1.54
C ARG A 116 19.07 9.48 -2.68
N HIS A 117 17.85 9.05 -3.03
CA HIS A 117 17.59 8.17 -4.16
C HIS A 117 17.33 8.91 -5.48
N GLY A 118 17.54 10.24 -5.52
CA GLY A 118 17.36 11.04 -6.73
C GLY A 118 15.89 11.24 -7.14
N LEU A 119 14.95 11.04 -6.22
CA LEU A 119 13.52 11.24 -6.47
C LEU A 119 13.13 12.68 -6.10
N ASP A 120 12.58 13.41 -7.07
CA ASP A 120 11.94 14.71 -6.83
C ASP A 120 10.49 14.49 -6.36
N VAL A 121 10.31 14.43 -5.05
CA VAL A 121 9.00 14.22 -4.39
C VAL A 121 8.73 15.41 -3.48
N LYS A 122 7.55 16.02 -3.65
CA LYS A 122 7.09 17.12 -2.80
C LYS A 122 6.33 16.60 -1.58
N PRO A 123 6.33 17.33 -0.44
CA PRO A 123 5.62 16.90 0.77
C PRO A 123 4.14 16.57 0.56
N GLU A 124 3.45 17.30 -0.32
CA GLU A 124 2.01 17.14 -0.59
C GLU A 124 1.71 15.88 -1.42
N GLN A 125 2.73 15.32 -2.06
CA GLN A 125 2.61 14.11 -2.86
C GLN A 125 2.75 12.83 -2.02
N LEU A 126 3.18 12.92 -0.76
CA LEU A 126 3.30 11.76 0.10
C LEU A 126 1.92 11.19 0.46
N GLU A 127 1.80 9.88 0.34
CA GLU A 127 0.59 9.15 0.70
C GLU A 127 0.76 8.53 2.09
N VAL A 128 -0.24 8.70 2.95
CA VAL A 128 -0.32 7.97 4.22
C VAL A 128 -1.02 6.64 3.98
N THR A 129 -0.33 5.52 4.19
CA THR A 129 -0.88 4.17 3.96
C THR A 129 -1.37 3.51 5.22
N ARG A 130 -0.81 3.88 6.37
CA ARG A 130 -1.22 3.40 7.69
C ARG A 130 -1.07 4.51 8.71
N GLN A 131 -2.05 4.62 9.59
CA GLN A 131 -2.07 5.62 10.64
C GLN A 131 -2.96 5.08 11.78
N GLU A 132 -2.31 4.61 12.84
CA GLU A 132 -2.96 3.94 13.97
C GLU A 132 -2.41 4.47 15.30
N VAL A 133 -3.30 4.61 16.28
CA VAL A 133 -2.97 5.02 17.64
C VAL A 133 -3.62 4.07 18.63
N PHE A 134 -2.82 3.45 19.48
CA PHE A 134 -3.27 2.56 20.54
C PHE A 134 -2.92 3.16 21.90
N ASN A 135 -3.91 3.27 22.78
CA ASN A 135 -3.68 3.71 24.16
C ASN A 135 -3.15 2.54 24.99
N MET A 136 -2.07 2.77 25.73
CA MET A 136 -1.55 1.83 26.71
C MET A 136 -2.20 2.08 28.06
N VAL A 137 -2.95 1.11 28.57
CA VAL A 137 -3.66 1.19 29.84
C VAL A 137 -3.00 0.28 30.87
N ARG A 138 -2.69 0.81 32.06
CA ARG A 138 -2.28 0.05 33.25
C ARG A 138 -3.00 0.60 34.47
N ASP A 139 -3.42 -0.29 35.38
CA ASP A 139 -4.14 0.08 36.59
C ASP A 139 -5.36 0.99 36.32
N TRP A 140 -6.09 0.69 35.23
CA TRP A 140 -7.24 1.48 34.76
C TRP A 140 -6.92 2.93 34.34
N GLN A 141 -5.64 3.26 34.13
CA GLN A 141 -5.18 4.56 33.68
C GLN A 141 -4.37 4.46 32.38
N THR A 142 -4.58 5.39 31.45
CA THR A 142 -3.73 5.53 30.26
C THR A 142 -2.35 6.02 30.68
N LYS A 143 -1.31 5.22 30.44
CA LYS A 143 0.10 5.56 30.73
C LYS A 143 0.78 6.21 29.54
N GLY A 144 0.52 5.68 28.34
CA GLY A 144 1.08 6.21 27.09
C GLY A 144 0.29 5.78 25.86
N ARG A 145 0.91 5.94 24.70
CA ARG A 145 0.36 5.59 23.39
C ARG A 145 1.41 4.89 22.55
N LEU A 146 0.98 3.88 21.81
CA LEU A 146 1.71 3.36 20.66
C LEU A 146 1.14 4.02 19.42
N ILE A 147 2.00 4.60 18.61
CA ILE A 147 1.63 5.30 17.38
C ILE A 147 2.37 4.63 16.23
N ASP A 148 1.63 4.06 15.31
CA ASP A 148 2.17 3.41 14.11
C ASP A 148 1.71 4.21 12.88
N VAL A 149 2.67 4.79 12.16
CA VAL A 149 2.42 5.59 10.95
C VAL A 149 3.30 5.08 9.82
N THR A 150 2.72 4.84 8.66
CA THR A 150 3.45 4.51 7.43
C THR A 150 3.12 5.52 6.35
N VAL A 151 4.16 6.05 5.72
CA VAL A 151 4.07 6.96 4.58
C VAL A 151 4.84 6.39 3.40
N GLN A 152 4.40 6.73 2.19
CA GLN A 152 5.07 6.35 0.96
C GLN A 152 5.08 7.48 -0.06
N THR A 153 6.00 7.41 -1.02
CA THR A 153 6.00 8.26 -2.21
C THR A 153 4.85 7.86 -3.16
N PRO A 154 4.43 8.72 -4.10
CA PRO A 154 3.35 8.39 -5.03
C PRO A 154 3.60 7.09 -5.79
N ARG A 155 2.62 6.21 -5.77
CA ARG A 155 2.62 4.99 -6.59
C ARG A 155 2.22 5.31 -8.03
N GLY A 156 2.69 4.52 -8.99
CA GLY A 156 2.24 4.65 -10.37
C GLY A 156 3.17 4.00 -11.37
N ILE A 157 2.98 4.35 -12.64
CA ILE A 157 3.82 3.95 -13.75
C ILE A 157 4.35 5.20 -14.46
N THR A 158 5.55 5.13 -15.00
CA THR A 158 6.28 6.23 -15.66
C THR A 158 5.73 6.55 -17.05
N GLY A 159 4.98 5.63 -17.66
CA GLY A 159 4.31 5.83 -18.94
C GLY A 159 3.09 4.94 -19.08
N ARG A 160 2.12 5.39 -19.90
CA ARG A 160 0.98 4.58 -20.34
C ARG A 160 1.14 4.30 -21.83
N ILE A 161 0.88 3.06 -22.22
CA ILE A 161 0.75 2.69 -23.63
C ILE A 161 -0.75 2.73 -23.94
N GLU A 162 -1.17 3.64 -24.82
CA GLU A 162 -2.59 3.90 -25.09
C GLU A 162 -3.26 2.83 -25.98
N ALA A 163 -2.48 2.01 -26.68
CA ALA A 163 -2.97 0.90 -27.49
C ALA A 163 -2.12 -0.36 -27.27
N GLY A 164 -2.72 -1.41 -26.71
CA GLY A 164 -2.03 -2.68 -26.49
C GLY A 164 -3.01 -3.83 -26.27
N GLY A 165 -2.91 -4.87 -27.11
CA GLY A 165 -3.76 -6.06 -27.07
C GLY A 165 -4.60 -6.22 -28.34
N GLN A 166 -4.51 -7.38 -28.98
CA GLN A 166 -5.51 -7.78 -29.95
C GLN A 166 -6.58 -8.59 -29.21
N GLU A 167 -7.85 -8.25 -29.45
CA GLU A 167 -8.96 -9.11 -29.09
C GLU A 167 -8.82 -10.41 -29.88
N LYS A 168 -8.97 -11.55 -29.21
CA LYS A 168 -8.96 -12.87 -29.85
C LYS A 168 -10.38 -13.33 -30.12
#